data_AF-A0A0S8JK34-F1
#
_entry.id   AF-A0A0S8JK34-F1
#
_cell.length_a   1.000
_cell.length_b   1.000
_cell.length_c   1.000
_cell.angle_alpha   90.00
_cell.angle_beta   90.00
_cell.angle_gamma   90.00
#
_symmetry.space_group_name_H-M   'P 1'
#
loop_
_entity.id
_entity.type
_entity.pdbx_description
1 polymer ?
#
loop_
_entity_poly.entity_id
_entity_poly.type
_entity_poly.pdbx_seq_one_letter_code
_entity_poly.pdbx_strand_id
1 'polypeptide(L)'
;MDKNLAVFQKVTSAWEEDKVTWNSQPETTEEGQVFLKPMPWISANFYTIDVTEMIRDFRANPDDLHGILFRLVKEKDVSGFIFGSSDHPEEGMHPTLRLHLVLPEQLADEAGN
;
A
#
# COMPACT_ATOMS: atom_id res chain seq x y z
N MET A 1 9.15 -17.73 -14.07
CA MET A 1 7.77 -17.46 -13.60
C MET A 1 7.93 -16.88 -12.21
N ASP A 2 7.56 -15.61 -12.05
CA ASP A 2 7.78 -14.86 -10.81
C ASP A 2 6.90 -15.46 -9.70
N LYS A 3 7.48 -16.32 -8.87
CA LYS A 3 6.80 -16.84 -7.67
C LYS A 3 6.60 -15.67 -6.72
N ASN A 4 5.43 -15.53 -6.10
CA ASN A 4 5.12 -14.48 -5.11
C ASN A 4 5.15 -13.06 -5.67
N LEU A 5 4.60 -12.84 -6.86
CA LEU A 5 4.24 -11.49 -7.27
C LEU A 5 3.03 -11.05 -6.46
N ALA A 6 3.16 -9.91 -5.76
CA ALA A 6 2.07 -9.29 -5.05
C ALA A 6 1.74 -7.91 -5.63
N VAL A 7 0.59 -7.38 -5.22
CA VAL A 7 0.09 -6.10 -5.69
C VAL A 7 -0.59 -5.36 -4.54
N PHE A 8 -0.39 -4.05 -4.52
CA PHE A 8 -1.20 -3.12 -3.77
C PHE A 8 -2.24 -2.51 -4.67
N GLN A 9 -3.50 -2.53 -4.22
CA GLN A 9 -4.63 -1.94 -4.92
C GLN A 9 -5.35 -0.95 -4.02
N LYS A 10 -5.89 0.11 -4.61
CA LYS A 10 -6.69 1.09 -3.88
C LYS A 10 -8.04 0.47 -3.51
N VAL A 11 -8.48 0.68 -2.29
CA VAL A 11 -9.85 0.33 -1.85
C VAL A 11 -10.79 1.48 -2.19
N THR A 12 -11.85 1.18 -2.95
CA THR A 12 -12.79 2.18 -3.51
C THR A 12 -14.15 2.19 -2.82
N SER A 13 -14.30 1.46 -1.72
CA SER A 13 -15.54 1.41 -0.94
C SER A 13 -15.24 1.38 0.56
N ALA A 14 -16.15 1.94 1.36
CA ALA A 14 -16.05 1.88 2.82
C ALA A 14 -16.09 0.43 3.30
N TRP A 15 -15.33 0.14 4.36
CA TRP A 15 -15.25 -1.19 4.98
C TRP A 15 -15.14 -1.09 6.49
N GLU A 16 -15.52 -2.17 7.16
CA GLU A 16 -15.44 -2.34 8.61
C GLU A 16 -14.47 -3.48 8.90
N GLU A 17 -13.45 -3.21 9.71
CA GLU A 17 -12.33 -4.13 9.95
C GLU A 17 -12.76 -5.50 10.46
N ASP A 18 -13.76 -5.55 11.34
CA ASP A 18 -14.29 -6.76 11.95
C ASP A 18 -15.19 -7.59 11.02
N LYS A 19 -15.54 -7.07 9.84
CA LYS A 19 -16.40 -7.74 8.83
C LYS A 19 -15.63 -8.25 7.62
N VAL A 20 -14.32 -7.99 7.52
CA VAL A 20 -13.50 -8.43 6.39
C VAL A 20 -13.24 -9.93 6.47
N THR A 21 -13.58 -10.64 5.40
CA THR A 21 -13.25 -12.05 5.19
C THR A 21 -12.73 -12.24 3.77
N TRP A 22 -12.23 -13.44 3.43
CA TRP A 22 -11.85 -13.76 2.05
C TRP A 22 -12.97 -13.51 1.03
N ASN A 23 -14.23 -13.71 1.42
CA ASN A 23 -15.39 -13.54 0.53
C ASN A 23 -16.02 -12.15 0.63
N SER A 24 -15.68 -11.37 1.67
CA SER A 24 -16.20 -10.03 1.93
C SER A 24 -15.09 -8.99 1.93
N GLN A 25 -14.12 -9.14 1.01
CA GLN A 25 -13.08 -8.15 0.78
C GLN A 25 -13.72 -6.89 0.17
N PRO A 26 -13.26 -5.68 0.52
CA PRO A 26 -13.79 -4.47 -0.06
C PRO A 26 -13.44 -4.37 -1.54
N GLU A 27 -14.22 -3.59 -2.29
CA GLU A 27 -13.95 -3.36 -3.71
C GLU A 27 -12.66 -2.57 -3.91
N THR A 28 -11.92 -2.92 -4.96
CA THR A 28 -10.64 -2.31 -5.31
C THR A 28 -10.55 -1.94 -6.78
N THR A 29 -9.63 -1.04 -7.11
CA THR A 29 -9.28 -0.71 -8.49
C THR A 29 -7.87 -1.13 -8.88
N GLU A 30 -7.69 -1.52 -10.14
CA GLU A 30 -6.39 -1.78 -10.76
C GLU A 30 -5.68 -0.49 -11.22
N GLU A 31 -6.40 0.64 -11.26
CA GLU A 31 -5.84 1.94 -11.62
C GLU A 31 -4.79 2.37 -10.60
N GLY A 32 -3.58 2.67 -11.06
CA GLY A 32 -2.47 3.08 -10.19
C GLY A 32 -1.97 1.99 -9.23
N GLN A 33 -2.29 0.71 -9.48
CA GLN A 33 -1.81 -0.39 -8.64
C GLN A 33 -0.29 -0.54 -8.68
N VAL A 34 0.30 -0.93 -7.55
CA VAL A 34 1.76 -1.05 -7.41
C VAL A 34 2.12 -2.52 -7.21
N PHE A 35 2.99 -3.04 -8.08
CA PHE A 35 3.44 -4.43 -8.00
C PHE A 35 4.68 -4.58 -7.11
N LEU A 36 4.63 -5.59 -6.25
CA LEU A 36 5.71 -5.99 -5.36
C LEU A 36 6.31 -7.28 -5.87
N LYS A 37 7.59 -7.24 -6.21
CA LYS A 37 8.35 -8.43 -6.55
C LYS A 37 8.91 -9.07 -5.28
N PRO A 38 9.04 -10.40 -5.24
CA PRO A 38 9.75 -11.06 -4.14
C PRO A 38 11.19 -10.54 -4.08
N MET A 39 11.67 -10.25 -2.87
CA MET A 39 13.08 -9.90 -2.70
C MET A 39 13.94 -11.15 -2.88
N PRO A 40 15.10 -11.05 -3.55
CA PRO A 40 16.02 -12.17 -3.70
C PRO A 40 16.80 -12.50 -2.41
N TRP A 41 16.68 -11.67 -1.36
CA TRP A 41 17.42 -11.83 -0.10
C TRP A 41 16.49 -12.13 1.08
N ILE A 42 16.82 -13.19 1.81
CA ILE A 42 16.00 -13.85 2.84
C ILE A 42 15.85 -13.05 4.15
N SER A 43 16.52 -11.89 4.29
CA SER A 43 16.70 -11.19 5.58
C SER A 43 16.19 -9.75 5.62
N ALA A 44 15.44 -9.28 4.62
CA ALA A 44 14.88 -7.93 4.66
C ALA A 44 13.66 -7.91 5.58
N ASN A 45 13.84 -7.43 6.82
CA ASN A 45 12.75 -7.25 7.79
C ASN A 45 11.85 -6.05 7.47
N PHE A 46 12.20 -5.25 6.46
CA PHE A 46 11.48 -4.04 6.08
C PHE A 46 11.36 -3.97 4.56
N TYR A 47 10.15 -3.64 4.09
CA TYR A 47 9.84 -3.44 2.69
C TYR A 47 9.36 -1.99 2.52
N THR A 48 10.14 -1.15 1.85
CA THR A 48 9.75 0.22 1.50
C THR A 48 9.28 0.26 0.06
N ILE A 49 8.12 0.84 -0.18
CA ILE A 49 7.41 0.80 -1.46
C ILE A 49 6.97 2.19 -1.79
N ASP A 50 7.33 2.65 -2.98
CA ASP A 50 6.84 3.90 -3.50
C ASP A 50 5.38 3.72 -3.95
N VAL A 51 4.47 4.37 -3.24
CA VAL A 51 3.03 4.42 -3.54
C VAL A 51 2.59 5.84 -3.93
N THR A 52 3.53 6.70 -4.34
CA THR A 52 3.26 8.12 -4.63
C THR A 52 2.15 8.30 -5.65
N GLU A 53 2.22 7.60 -6.78
CA GLU A 53 1.19 7.71 -7.83
C GLU A 53 -0.17 7.15 -7.38
N MET A 54 -0.16 6.10 -6.56
CA MET A 54 -1.39 5.55 -5.97
C MET A 54 -2.08 6.56 -5.04
N ILE A 55 -1.30 7.32 -4.26
CA ILE A 55 -1.82 8.27 -3.27
C ILE A 55 -2.11 9.66 -3.86
N ARG A 56 -1.43 10.04 -4.95
CA ARG A 56 -1.56 11.35 -5.60
C ARG A 56 -3.00 11.69 -5.97
N ASP A 57 -3.74 10.74 -6.53
CA ASP A 57 -5.12 10.94 -6.97
C ASP A 57 -6.05 11.33 -5.81
N PHE A 58 -5.81 10.78 -4.61
CA PHE A 58 -6.68 11.02 -3.46
C PHE A 58 -6.53 12.40 -2.83
N ARG A 59 -5.46 13.14 -3.15
CA ARG A 59 -5.39 14.54 -2.73
C ARG A 59 -6.53 15.37 -3.34
N ALA A 60 -7.02 14.98 -4.52
CA ALA A 60 -8.13 15.65 -5.17
C ALA A 60 -9.49 15.24 -4.59
N ASN A 61 -9.65 13.96 -4.20
CA ASN A 61 -10.88 13.39 -3.67
C ASN A 61 -10.58 12.56 -2.39
N PRO A 62 -10.42 13.21 -1.23
CA PRO A 62 -10.04 12.52 0.00
C PRO A 62 -11.11 11.54 0.49
N ASP A 63 -12.39 11.79 0.16
CA ASP A 63 -13.51 10.93 0.54
C ASP A 63 -13.50 9.56 -0.15
N ASP A 64 -12.74 9.42 -1.24
CA ASP A 64 -12.62 8.17 -2.00
C ASP A 64 -11.50 7.24 -1.47
N LEU A 65 -10.67 7.71 -0.53
CA LEU A 65 -9.58 6.92 0.05
C LEU A 65 -10.09 6.07 1.22
N HIS A 66 -10.45 4.82 0.94
CA HIS A 66 -10.88 3.90 1.98
C HIS A 66 -9.76 2.99 2.51
N GLY A 67 -8.63 2.88 1.81
CA GLY A 67 -7.49 2.07 2.24
C GLY A 67 -6.69 1.49 1.08
N ILE A 68 -5.77 0.58 1.42
CA ILE A 68 -4.93 -0.15 0.47
C ILE A 68 -5.09 -1.64 0.74
N LEU A 69 -5.44 -2.40 -0.29
CA LEU A 69 -5.45 -3.86 -0.24
C LEU A 69 -4.09 -4.40 -0.65
N PHE A 70 -3.55 -5.32 0.14
CA PHE A 70 -2.39 -6.12 -0.21
C PHE A 70 -2.81 -7.54 -0.56
N ARG A 71 -2.47 -8.01 -1.76
CA ARG A 71 -2.79 -9.38 -2.21
C ARG A 71 -1.73 -9.98 -3.10
N LEU A 72 -1.72 -11.31 -3.20
CA LEU A 72 -0.94 -12.00 -4.23
C LEU A 72 -1.67 -11.87 -5.57
N VAL A 73 -0.90 -11.72 -6.65
CA VAL A 73 -1.45 -11.79 -8.01
C VAL A 73 -1.98 -13.20 -8.31
N LYS A 74 -1.36 -14.23 -7.71
CA LYS A 74 -1.78 -15.63 -7.82
C LYS A 74 -1.82 -16.30 -6.45
N GLU A 75 -3.02 -16.55 -5.94
CA GLU A 75 -3.30 -17.12 -4.61
C GLU A 75 -3.52 -18.64 -4.67
N LYS A 76 -2.58 -19.38 -5.26
CA LYS A 76 -2.71 -20.84 -5.47
C LYS A 76 -1.61 -21.69 -4.84
N ASP A 77 -0.56 -21.09 -4.30
CA ASP A 77 0.64 -21.78 -3.82
C ASP A 77 0.98 -21.34 -2.36
N VAL A 78 1.64 -22.19 -1.56
CA VAL A 78 2.00 -21.95 -0.13
C VAL A 78 3.13 -20.93 0.06
N SER A 79 3.25 -19.98 -0.85
CA SER A 79 4.34 -19.03 -0.90
C SER A 79 3.75 -17.62 -0.87
N GLY A 80 4.27 -16.78 0.02
CA GLY A 80 3.67 -15.49 0.28
C GLY A 80 4.59 -14.57 1.07
N PHE A 81 4.05 -13.39 1.38
CA PHE A 81 4.68 -12.40 2.23
C PHE A 81 4.07 -12.48 3.62
N ILE A 82 4.86 -12.14 4.64
CA ILE A 82 4.43 -12.09 6.03
C ILE A 82 4.77 -10.68 6.53
N PHE A 83 3.75 -9.97 7.01
CA PHE A 83 3.88 -8.63 7.59
C PHE A 83 3.19 -8.60 8.95
N GLY A 84 3.66 -7.73 9.85
CA GLY A 84 2.96 -7.41 11.09
C GLY A 84 1.72 -6.56 10.81
N SER A 85 0.63 -6.82 11.53
CA SER A 85 -0.54 -5.93 11.55
C SER A 85 -0.34 -4.78 12.55
N SER A 86 -1.29 -3.84 12.59
CA SER A 86 -1.39 -2.81 13.64
C SER A 86 -1.58 -3.39 15.05
N ASP A 87 -2.11 -4.62 15.16
CA ASP A 87 -2.28 -5.32 16.44
C ASP A 87 -1.01 -6.04 16.90
N HIS A 88 0.05 -6.02 16.10
CA HIS A 88 1.31 -6.67 16.49
C HIS A 88 1.88 -5.98 17.75
N PRO A 89 2.35 -6.70 18.78
CA PRO A 89 2.82 -6.06 20.03
C PRO A 89 4.07 -5.19 19.84
N GLU A 90 4.87 -5.46 18.81
CA GLU A 90 6.04 -4.68 18.45
C GLU A 90 5.67 -3.59 17.44
N GLU A 91 5.70 -2.32 17.88
CA GLU A 91 5.37 -1.13 17.07
C GLU A 91 6.25 -1.00 15.81
N GLY A 92 7.51 -1.45 15.87
CA GLY A 92 8.43 -1.44 14.73
C GLY A 92 8.00 -2.35 13.58
N MET A 93 7.04 -3.25 13.80
CA MET A 93 6.50 -4.16 12.78
C MET A 93 5.17 -3.69 12.20
N HIS A 94 4.64 -2.55 12.66
CA HIS A 94 3.40 -1.99 12.13
C HIS A 94 3.61 -1.40 10.72
N PRO A 95 2.61 -1.51 9.83
CA PRO A 95 2.66 -0.84 8.54
C PRO A 95 2.57 0.68 8.73
N THR A 96 3.45 1.43 8.05
CA THR A 96 3.45 2.91 8.11
C THR A 96 3.41 3.52 6.72
N LEU A 97 2.54 4.52 6.50
CA LEU A 97 2.56 5.38 5.32
C LEU A 97 3.33 6.67 5.65
N ARG A 98 4.38 6.99 4.88
CA ARG A 98 5.16 8.23 5.03
C ARG A 98 4.86 9.16 3.86
N LEU A 99 4.40 10.38 4.17
CA LEU A 99 4.10 11.41 3.18
C LEU A 99 5.18 12.50 3.22
N HIS A 100 5.76 12.79 2.06
CA HIS A 100 6.66 13.93 1.87
C HIS A 100 5.91 15.00 1.08
N LEU A 101 5.60 16.12 1.72
CA LEU A 101 4.85 17.22 1.15
C LEU A 101 5.78 18.40 0.89
N VAL A 102 5.60 19.06 -0.25
CA VAL A 102 6.22 20.36 -0.54
C VAL A 102 5.15 21.42 -0.40
N LEU A 103 5.37 22.40 0.47
CA LEU A 103 4.42 23.51 0.63
C LEU A 103 4.52 24.46 -0.57
N PRO A 104 3.41 25.09 -0.99
CA PRO A 104 3.43 26.02 -2.13
C PRO A 104 4.43 27.17 -1.99
N GLU A 105 4.69 27.65 -0.76
CA GLU A 105 5.67 28.69 -0.48
C GLU A 105 7.11 28.26 -0.79
N GLN A 106 7.45 26.99 -0.57
CA GLN A 106 8.79 26.45 -0.82
C GLN A 106 9.08 26.33 -2.33
N LEU A 107 8.05 26.17 -3.16
CA LEU A 107 8.18 26.19 -4.62
C LEU A 107 8.40 27.61 -5.17
N ALA A 108 7.90 28.63 -4.47
CA ALA A 108 8.06 30.02 -4.87
C ALA A 108 9.50 30.52 -4.59
N ASP A 109 10.13 30.04 -3.51
CA ASP A 109 11.50 30.39 -3.17
C ASP A 109 12.54 29.75 -4.11
N GLU A 110 12.26 28.56 -4.66
CA GLU A 110 13.14 27.88 -5.62
C GLU A 110 12.98 28.41 -7.07
N ALA A 111 11.81 28.96 -7.42
CA ALA A 111 11.57 29.57 -8.73
C ALA A 111 12.04 31.04 -8.83
N GLY A 112 12.44 31.63 -7.69
CA GLY A 112 12.83 33.03 -7.57
C GLY A 112 14.35 33.32 -7.59
N ASN A 113 15.20 32.33 -7.93
CA ASN A 113 16.66 32.47 -7.95
C ASN A 113 17.28 32.04 -9.28
#